data_AF-A0A848Y9J6-F1
#
_entry.id   AF-A0A848Y9J6-F1
#
_cell.length_a   1.000
_cell.length_b   1.000
_cell.length_c   1.000
_cell.angle_alpha   90.00
_cell.angle_beta   90.00
_cell.angle_gamma   90.00
#
_symmetry.space_group_name_H-M   'P 1'
#
loop_
_entity.id
_entity.type
_entity.pdbx_description
1 polymer ?
#
loop_
_entity_poly.entity_id
_entity_poly.type
_entity_poly.pdbx_seq_one_letter_code
_entity_poly.pdbx_strand_id
1 'polypeptide(L)'
;LISPDLAHLAGLDNAAFRVLFQASPVKRAGRDRFIRNVLIAIGNSGEIELAAQAENLLCDPSPLVRAMAVWALLQLLDAPAFRELREKHRSTENDPAVLAEWGSD
;
A
#
# COMPACT_ATOMS: atom_id res chain seq x y z
N LEU A 1 1.45 -16.91 16.53
CA LEU A 1 0.93 -15.52 16.42
C LEU A 1 -0.22 -15.56 15.43
N ILE A 2 -1.36 -14.97 15.76
CA ILE A 2 -2.45 -14.76 14.79
C ILE A 2 -2.01 -13.55 13.96
N SER A 3 -1.69 -13.76 12.68
CA SER A 3 -1.43 -12.65 11.78
C SER A 3 -2.72 -11.86 11.57
N PRO A 4 -2.74 -10.53 11.76
CA PRO A 4 -3.91 -9.74 11.44
C PRO A 4 -4.25 -9.87 9.96
N ASP A 5 -5.54 -9.82 9.62
CA ASP A 5 -6.02 -9.88 8.23
C ASP A 5 -5.56 -8.62 7.48
N LEU A 6 -4.41 -8.73 6.81
CA LEU A 6 -3.78 -7.63 6.08
C LEU A 6 -4.66 -7.13 4.94
N ALA A 7 -5.41 -8.03 4.30
CA ALA A 7 -6.32 -7.67 3.23
C ALA A 7 -7.46 -6.77 3.73
N HIS A 8 -8.07 -7.13 4.86
CA HIS A 8 -9.08 -6.30 5.51
C HIS A 8 -8.51 -4.94 5.94
N LEU A 9 -7.32 -4.93 6.55
CA LEU A 9 -6.71 -3.71 7.05
C LEU A 9 -6.30 -2.74 5.94
N ALA A 10 -5.88 -3.23 4.77
CA ALA A 10 -5.54 -2.40 3.61
C ALA A 10 -6.75 -1.66 3.04
N GLY A 11 -7.96 -2.21 3.22
CA GLY A 11 -9.21 -1.63 2.73
C GLY A 11 -9.80 -0.53 3.62
N LEU A 12 -9.17 -0.17 4.74
CA LEU A 12 -9.73 0.82 5.65
C LEU A 12 -9.67 2.23 5.05
N ASP A 13 -10.85 2.83 4.86
CA ASP A 13 -10.97 4.27 4.63
C ASP A 13 -10.83 5.07 5.93
N ASN A 14 -10.93 6.40 5.83
CA ASN A 14 -10.80 7.29 6.98
C ASN A 14 -11.88 7.07 8.05
N ALA A 15 -13.11 6.74 7.66
CA ALA A 15 -14.21 6.54 8.58
C ALA A 15 -14.05 5.20 9.32
N ALA A 16 -13.81 4.12 8.58
CA ALA A 16 -13.57 2.79 9.11
C ALA A 16 -12.35 2.77 10.05
N PHE A 17 -11.24 3.42 9.66
CA PHE A 17 -10.06 3.56 10.52
C PHE A 17 -10.39 4.25 11.85
N ARG A 18 -11.16 5.36 11.80
CA ARG A 18 -11.52 6.12 13.00
C ARG A 18 -12.42 5.33 13.94
N VAL A 19 -13.33 4.52 13.40
CA VAL A 19 -14.21 3.63 14.17
C VAL A 19 -13.39 2.51 14.81
N LEU A 20 -12.59 1.79 14.02
CA LEU A 20 -11.81 0.65 14.50
C LEU A 20 -10.82 1.05 15.61
N PHE A 21 -10.18 2.21 15.49
CA PHE A 21 -9.18 2.68 16.44
C PHE A 21 -9.69 3.75 17.40
N GLN A 22 -11.01 3.92 17.57
CA GLN A 22 -11.58 5.06 18.32
C GLN A 22 -11.01 5.25 19.74
N ALA A 23 -10.69 4.16 20.44
CA ALA A 23 -10.11 4.12 21.78
C ALA A 23 -8.67 3.60 21.82
N SER A 24 -7.99 3.57 20.66
CA SER A 24 -6.62 3.06 20.52
C SER A 24 -5.61 4.21 20.32
N PRO A 25 -4.41 4.14 20.93
CA PRO A 25 -3.31 5.07 20.64
C PRO A 25 -2.94 5.15 19.15
N VAL A 26 -3.23 4.10 18.37
CA VAL A 26 -2.99 4.02 16.92
C VAL A 26 -3.71 5.14 16.16
N LYS A 27 -4.88 5.58 16.63
CA LYS A 27 -5.66 6.67 16.00
C LYS A 27 -4.84 7.94 15.80
N ARG A 28 -3.86 8.21 16.68
CA ARG A 28 -2.99 9.40 16.61
C ARG A 28 -2.03 9.38 15.41
N ALA A 29 -1.69 8.21 14.88
CA ALA A 29 -0.84 8.09 13.69
C ALA A 29 -1.58 8.52 12.41
N GLY A 30 -2.92 8.38 12.39
CA GLY A 30 -3.75 8.63 11.21
C GLY A 30 -3.77 7.45 10.22
N ARG A 31 -4.79 7.45 9.34
CA ARG A 31 -5.05 6.39 8.37
C ARG A 31 -3.84 6.15 7.45
N ASP A 32 -3.30 7.19 6.83
CA ASP A 32 -2.26 7.03 5.80
C ASP A 32 -0.99 6.37 6.35
N ARG A 33 -0.56 6.75 7.56
CA ARG A 33 0.59 6.09 8.21
C ARG A 33 0.29 4.65 8.60
N PHE A 34 -0.95 4.37 8.99
CA PHE A 34 -1.40 3.02 9.29
C PHE A 34 -1.41 2.16 8.02
N ILE A 35 -2.03 2.62 6.93
CA ILE A 35 -2.07 1.89 5.65
C ILE A 35 -0.66 1.71 5.09
N ARG A 36 0.22 2.72 5.21
CA ARG A 36 1.64 2.56 4.88
C ARG A 36 2.29 1.40 5.65
N ASN A 37 2.02 1.26 6.96
CA ASN A 37 2.55 0.14 7.73
C ASN A 37 1.93 -1.21 7.31
N VAL A 38 0.65 -1.22 6.94
CA VAL A 38 -0.02 -2.41 6.40
C VAL A 38 0.62 -2.82 5.07
N LEU A 39 0.90 -1.87 4.17
CA LEU A 39 1.59 -2.13 2.90
C LEU A 39 3.01 -2.64 3.10
N ILE A 40 3.73 -2.15 4.10
CA ILE A 40 5.03 -2.72 4.52
C ILE A 40 4.86 -4.18 4.95
N ALA A 41 3.85 -4.47 5.77
CA ALA A 41 3.57 -5.84 6.22
C ALA A 41 3.16 -6.76 5.04
N ILE A 42 2.38 -6.24 4.09
CA ILE A 42 2.00 -6.93 2.85
C ILE A 42 3.26 -7.27 2.03
N GLY A 43 4.12 -6.30 1.71
CA GLY A 43 5.34 -6.56 0.94
C GLY A 43 6.28 -7.54 1.65
N ASN A 44 6.46 -7.40 2.96
CA ASN A 44 7.29 -8.31 3.77
C ASN A 44 6.73 -9.73 3.88
N SER A 45 5.43 -9.94 3.64
CA SER A 45 4.82 -11.27 3.73
C SER A 45 5.24 -12.20 2.59
N GLY A 46 5.57 -11.63 1.41
CA GLY A 46 5.79 -12.41 0.20
C GLY A 46 4.52 -13.10 -0.35
N GLU A 47 3.34 -12.81 0.19
CA GLU A 47 2.08 -13.42 -0.22
C GLU A 47 1.54 -12.74 -1.49
N ILE A 48 1.75 -13.36 -2.65
CA ILE A 48 1.31 -12.84 -3.96
C ILE A 48 -0.20 -12.51 -4.01
N GLU A 49 -1.03 -13.23 -3.26
CA GLU A 49 -2.48 -13.00 -3.18
C GLU A 49 -2.83 -11.61 -2.62
N LEU A 50 -1.91 -10.96 -1.90
CA LEU A 50 -2.08 -9.61 -1.36
C LEU A 50 -1.72 -8.50 -2.36
N ALA A 51 -1.19 -8.85 -3.54
CA ALA A 51 -0.83 -7.88 -4.58
C ALA A 51 -2.06 -7.09 -5.05
N ALA A 52 -3.24 -7.71 -5.11
CA ALA A 52 -4.48 -7.04 -5.52
C ALA A 52 -4.85 -5.88 -4.57
N GLN A 53 -4.63 -6.04 -3.25
CA GLN A 53 -4.90 -5.01 -2.26
C GLN A 53 -3.90 -3.86 -2.37
N ALA A 54 -2.63 -4.17 -2.67
CA ALA A 54 -1.63 -3.14 -2.95
C ALA A 54 -1.94 -2.38 -4.26
N GLU A 55 -2.32 -3.07 -5.34
CA GLU A 55 -2.68 -2.44 -6.61
C GLU A 55 -3.86 -1.47 -6.47
N ASN A 56 -4.90 -1.85 -5.71
CA ASN A 56 -6.05 -0.97 -5.44
C ASN A 56 -5.64 0.36 -4.78
N LEU A 57 -4.53 0.37 -4.03
CA LEU A 57 -4.03 1.56 -3.34
C LEU A 57 -3.11 2.44 -4.21
N LEU A 58 -2.83 2.05 -5.46
CA LEU A 58 -2.15 2.91 -6.44
C LEU A 58 -2.97 4.14 -6.85
N CYS A 59 -4.27 4.17 -6.55
CA CYS A 59 -5.15 5.32 -6.80
C CYS A 59 -5.50 6.10 -5.52
N ASP A 60 -4.86 5.79 -4.39
CA ASP A 60 -5.15 6.45 -3.12
C ASP A 60 -4.83 7.95 -3.19
N PRO A 61 -5.65 8.85 -2.58
CA PRO A 61 -5.36 10.28 -2.57
C PRO A 61 -4.03 10.61 -1.89
N SER A 62 -3.56 9.78 -0.95
CA SER A 62 -2.32 9.99 -0.23
C SER A 62 -1.11 9.50 -1.05
N PRO A 63 -0.17 10.37 -1.44
CA PRO A 63 1.05 9.94 -2.13
C PRO A 63 1.91 9.00 -1.27
N LEU A 64 1.85 9.11 0.06
CA LEU A 64 2.52 8.19 0.97
C LEU A 64 1.98 6.75 0.82
N VAL A 65 0.67 6.60 0.67
CA VAL A 65 0.03 5.29 0.47
C VAL A 65 0.36 4.75 -0.91
N ARG A 66 0.27 5.57 -1.97
CA ARG A 66 0.60 5.16 -3.33
C ARG A 66 2.07 4.71 -3.45
N ALA A 67 3.01 5.47 -2.92
CA ALA A 67 4.44 5.12 -2.93
C ALA A 67 4.67 3.75 -2.28
N MET A 68 4.01 3.49 -1.15
CA MET A 68 4.19 2.23 -0.43
C MET A 68 3.46 1.07 -1.08
N ALA A 69 2.41 1.33 -1.86
CA ALA A 69 1.77 0.33 -2.70
C ALA A 69 2.73 -0.12 -3.80
N VAL A 70 3.42 0.81 -4.47
CA VAL A 70 4.47 0.49 -5.45
C VAL A 70 5.55 -0.40 -4.83
N TRP A 71 6.08 0.00 -3.67
CA TRP A 71 7.10 -0.78 -2.98
C TRP A 71 6.61 -2.20 -2.64
N ALA A 72 5.39 -2.35 -2.12
CA ALA A 72 4.83 -3.66 -1.80
C ALA A 72 4.68 -4.53 -3.06
N LEU A 73 4.20 -3.95 -4.17
CA LEU A 73 4.07 -4.65 -5.45
C LEU A 73 5.42 -5.10 -6.00
N LEU A 74 6.48 -4.31 -5.82
CA LEU A 74 7.85 -4.71 -6.19
C LEU A 74 8.32 -5.95 -5.40
N GLN A 75 7.91 -6.09 -4.14
CA GLN A 75 8.26 -7.26 -3.32
C GLN A 75 7.46 -8.51 -3.70
N LEU A 76 6.22 -8.34 -4.17
CA LEU A 76 5.29 -9.44 -4.40
C LEU A 76 5.28 -9.95 -5.84
N LEU A 77 5.39 -9.05 -6.82
CA LEU A 77 5.27 -9.38 -8.24
C LEU A 77 6.61 -9.84 -8.82
N ASP A 78 6.54 -10.65 -9.88
CA ASP A 78 7.70 -10.89 -10.71
C ASP A 78 8.04 -9.67 -11.59
N ALA A 79 9.26 -9.65 -12.13
CA ALA A 79 9.75 -8.51 -12.90
C ALA A 79 8.88 -8.17 -14.14
N PRO A 80 8.34 -9.14 -14.90
CA PRO A 80 7.39 -8.86 -15.97
C PRO A 80 6.11 -8.17 -15.49
N ALA A 81 5.43 -8.71 -14.48
CA ALA A 81 4.17 -8.15 -13.99
C ALA A 81 4.37 -6.76 -13.38
N PHE A 82 5.44 -6.54 -12.63
CA PHE A 82 5.75 -5.23 -12.08
C PHE A 82 6.03 -4.19 -13.17
N ARG A 83 6.72 -4.58 -14.26
CA ARG A 83 7.01 -3.68 -15.39
C ARG A 83 5.74 -3.24 -16.12
N GLU A 84 4.82 -4.16 -16.37
CA GLU A 84 3.53 -3.85 -17.00
C GLU A 84 2.75 -2.83 -16.16
N LEU A 85 2.67 -3.06 -14.84
CA LEU A 85 1.98 -2.17 -13.93
C LEU A 85 2.64 -0.79 -13.85
N ARG A 86 3.98 -0.75 -13.84
CA ARG A 86 4.75 0.49 -13.88
C ARG A 86 4.44 1.29 -15.14
N GLU A 87 4.39 0.66 -16.32
CA GLU A 87 4.10 1.34 -17.58
C GLU A 87 2.69 1.95 -17.59
N LYS A 88 1.71 1.24 -17.02
CA LYS A 88 0.32 1.70 -16.90
C LYS A 88 0.17 2.91 -15.99
N HIS A 89 0.88 2.95 -14.86
CA HIS A 89 0.65 3.96 -13.81
C HIS A 89 1.63 5.14 -13.86
N ARG A 90 2.88 4.93 -14.27
CA ARG A 90 3.95 5.94 -14.20
C ARG A 90 3.63 7.23 -14.97
N SER A 91 2.92 7.14 -16.09
CA SER A 91 2.58 8.31 -16.92
C SER A 91 1.53 9.23 -16.29
N THR A 92 0.75 8.72 -15.33
CA THR A 92 -0.34 9.46 -14.66
C THR A 92 0.06 9.99 -13.28
N GLU A 93 1.18 9.52 -12.73
CA GLU A 93 1.69 9.95 -11.45
C GLU A 93 2.54 11.22 -11.58
N ASN A 94 2.35 12.17 -10.67
CA ASN A 94 3.07 13.45 -10.64
C ASN A 94 3.83 13.67 -9.33
N ASP A 95 3.57 12.86 -8.31
CA ASP A 95 4.26 12.96 -7.04
C ASP A 95 5.68 12.37 -7.14
N PRO A 96 6.72 13.14 -6.80
CA PRO A 96 8.11 12.72 -6.97
C PRO A 96 8.48 11.53 -6.08
N ALA A 97 7.86 11.38 -4.91
CA ALA A 97 8.15 10.25 -4.02
C ALA A 97 7.58 8.95 -4.61
N VAL A 98 6.38 9.00 -5.19
CA VAL A 98 5.79 7.82 -5.86
C VAL A 98 6.57 7.47 -7.12
N LEU A 99 6.98 8.47 -7.92
CA LEU A 99 7.81 8.24 -9.11
C LEU A 99 9.18 7.64 -8.78
N ALA A 100 9.76 7.98 -7.63
CA ALA A 100 11.00 7.38 -7.17
C ALA A 100 10.83 5.87 -6.90
N GLU A 101 9.74 5.46 -6.24
CA GLU A 101 9.46 4.04 -5.97
C GLU A 101 9.26 3.24 -7.26
N TRP A 102 8.62 3.82 -8.29
CA TRP A 102 8.54 3.16 -9.61
C TRP A 102 9.91 2.98 -10.29
N GLY A 103 10.89 3.79 -9.91
CA GLY A 103 12.26 3.74 -10.43
C GLY A 103 13.20 2.83 -9.65
N SER A 104 12.74 2.21 -8.56
CA SER A 104 13.50 1.24 -7.79
C SER A 104 13.67 -0.07 -8.58
N ASP A 105 14.87 -0.66 -8.50
CA ASP A 105 15.24 -1.94 -9.13
C ASP A 105 15.40 -3.05 -8.08
#